data_AF-A0A9D6D8C2-F1
#
_entry.id   AF-A0A9D6D8C2-F1
#
_cell.length_a   1.000
_cell.length_b   1.000
_cell.length_c   1.000
_cell.angle_alpha   90.00
_cell.angle_beta   90.00
_cell.angle_gamma   90.00
#
_symmetry.space_group_name_H-M   'P 1'
#
loop_
_entity.id
_entity.type
_entity.pdbx_description
1 polymer ?
#
loop_
_entity_poly.entity_id
_entity_poly.type
_entity_poly.pdbx_seq_one_letter_code
_entity_poly.pdbx_strand_id
1 'polypeptide(L)'
;MKKYKLAASILILVIIAAIGAVAIPNPLGAQILAEVKYRGYLAYTTDEAVTLAYTRCTTCHPADKMLKYCSRCGPPFVVVTHSMKKYTELMNQKGGNFKPFSDAEAVAITQAWNGLVGNWEPDWGSKDLNKLLQGDQALIRLANTPVNERPIEWALKTKQAPGAMKEDRKIIP
;
A
#
# COMPACT_ATOMS: atom_id res chain seq x y z
N MET A 1 14.54 4.96 46.67
CA MET A 1 15.06 3.77 45.95
C MET A 1 14.01 2.68 45.68
N LYS A 2 13.23 2.21 46.68
CA LYS A 2 12.21 1.15 46.48
C LYS A 2 11.14 1.45 45.42
N LYS A 3 10.64 2.69 45.36
CA LYS A 3 9.61 3.12 44.40
C LYS A 3 10.11 3.10 42.94
N TYR A 4 11.38 3.44 42.71
CA TYR A 4 12.00 3.39 41.38
C TYR A 4 12.25 1.95 40.91
N LYS A 5 12.60 1.04 41.83
CA LYS A 5 12.70 -0.40 41.53
C LYS A 5 11.34 -0.98 41.17
N LEU A 6 10.28 -0.61 41.89
CA LEU A 6 8.91 -1.04 41.58
C LEU A 6 8.44 -0.51 40.21
N ALA A 7 8.66 0.77 39.94
CA ALA A 7 8.33 1.38 38.65
C ALA A 7 9.10 0.74 37.49
N ALA A 8 10.40 0.46 37.68
CA ALA A 8 11.21 -0.24 36.68
C ALA A 8 10.73 -1.67 36.43
N SER A 9 10.36 -2.42 37.48
CA SER A 9 9.81 -3.77 37.33
C SER A 9 8.47 -3.80 36.62
N ILE A 10 7.58 -2.84 36.90
CA ILE A 10 6.30 -2.71 36.19
C ILE A 10 6.54 -2.39 34.71
N LEU A 11 7.45 -1.46 34.41
CA LEU A 11 7.81 -1.11 33.04
C LEU A 11 8.34 -2.33 32.27
N ILE A 12 9.22 -3.11 32.88
CA ILE A 12 9.76 -4.34 32.27
C ILE A 12 8.65 -5.36 32.02
N LEU A 13 7.74 -5.55 32.97
CA LEU A 13 6.58 -6.45 32.81
C LEU A 13 5.66 -6.02 31.66
N VAL A 14 5.41 -4.71 31.52
CA VAL A 14 4.61 -4.16 30.41
C VAL A 14 5.31 -4.40 29.07
N ILE A 15 6.62 -4.21 29.00
CA ILE A 15 7.41 -4.48 27.78
C ILE A 15 7.34 -5.97 27.42
N ILE A 16 7.53 -6.87 28.39
CA ILE A 16 7.45 -8.32 28.16
C ILE A 16 6.04 -8.72 27.69
N ALA A 17 5.00 -8.18 28.32
CA ALA A 17 3.62 -8.44 27.92
C ALA A 17 3.32 -7.94 26.50
N ALA A 18 3.83 -6.75 26.14
CA ALA A 18 3.70 -6.21 24.79
C ALA A 18 4.43 -7.07 23.75
N ILE A 19 5.65 -7.52 24.05
CA ILE A 19 6.41 -8.43 23.19
C ILE A 19 5.65 -9.76 23.03
N GLY A 20 5.15 -10.35 24.12
CA GLY A 20 4.37 -11.58 24.09
C GLY A 20 3.09 -11.46 23.26
N ALA A 21 2.39 -10.33 23.38
CA ALA A 21 1.17 -10.05 22.61
C ALA A 21 1.41 -9.87 21.10
N VAL A 22 2.62 -9.51 20.68
CA VAL A 22 2.97 -9.33 19.26
C VAL A 22 3.67 -10.57 18.68
N ALA A 23 4.48 -11.28 19.48
CA ALA A 23 5.27 -12.43 19.03
C ALA A 23 4.46 -13.74 18.94
N ILE A 24 3.39 -13.89 19.72
CA ILE A 24 2.53 -15.07 19.69
C ILE A 24 1.36 -14.81 18.72
N PRO A 25 1.11 -15.66 17.71
CA PRO A 25 -0.01 -15.47 16.78
C PRO A 25 -1.35 -15.41 17.55
N ASN A 26 -1.93 -14.23 17.64
CA ASN A 26 -3.23 -14.02 18.28
C ASN A 26 -4.01 -12.88 17.58
N PRO A 27 -5.35 -12.84 17.69
CA PRO A 27 -6.18 -11.86 16.99
C PRO A 27 -5.85 -10.40 17.33
N LEU A 28 -5.50 -10.12 18.59
CA LEU A 28 -5.16 -8.77 19.04
C LEU A 28 -3.83 -8.31 18.47
N GLY A 29 -2.81 -9.18 18.48
CA GLY A 29 -1.51 -8.94 17.85
C GLY A 29 -1.65 -8.68 16.35
N ALA A 30 -2.52 -9.43 15.65
CA ALA A 30 -2.80 -9.21 14.23
C ALA A 30 -3.43 -7.83 13.97
N GLN A 31 -4.37 -7.39 14.79
CA GLN A 31 -4.97 -6.06 14.69
C GLN A 31 -3.94 -4.94 14.93
N ILE A 32 -3.09 -5.11 15.96
CA ILE A 32 -2.01 -4.16 16.25
C ILE A 32 -1.05 -4.07 15.07
N LEU A 33 -0.60 -5.22 14.53
CA LEU A 33 0.29 -5.25 13.37
C LEU A 33 -0.35 -4.61 12.14
N ALA A 34 -1.65 -4.86 11.90
CA ALA A 34 -2.38 -4.23 10.80
C ALA A 34 -2.46 -2.70 10.96
N GLU A 35 -2.71 -2.20 12.17
CA GLU A 35 -2.76 -0.76 12.46
C GLU A 35 -1.37 -0.10 12.35
N VAL A 36 -0.32 -0.78 12.84
CA VAL A 36 1.07 -0.31 12.74
C VAL A 36 1.49 -0.20 11.27
N LYS A 37 1.10 -1.16 10.42
CA LYS A 37 1.31 -1.09 8.96
C LYS A 37 0.47 -0.01 8.31
N TYR A 38 -0.79 0.11 8.68
CA TYR A 38 -1.69 1.16 8.21
C TYR A 38 -1.10 2.55 8.46
N ARG A 39 -0.50 2.76 9.64
CA ARG A 39 0.18 4.02 10.00
C ARG A 39 1.55 4.20 9.34
N GLY A 40 2.07 3.18 8.65
CA GLY A 40 3.36 3.23 7.97
C GLY A 40 4.58 2.97 8.86
N TYR A 41 4.39 2.47 10.09
CA TYR A 41 5.50 2.11 10.97
C TYR A 41 6.14 0.76 10.61
N LEU A 42 5.40 -0.08 9.90
CA LEU A 42 5.88 -1.37 9.40
C LEU A 42 5.53 -1.48 7.92
N ALA A 43 6.47 -1.94 7.11
CA ALA A 43 6.23 -2.15 5.69
C ALA A 43 5.27 -3.33 5.46
N TYR A 44 4.49 -3.24 4.38
CA TYR A 44 3.77 -4.39 3.85
C TYR A 44 4.74 -5.34 3.17
N THR A 45 4.56 -6.64 3.39
CA THR A 45 5.20 -7.66 2.56
C THR A 45 4.51 -7.72 1.18
N THR A 46 5.15 -8.36 0.22
CA THR A 46 4.61 -8.53 -1.13
C THR A 46 3.25 -9.22 -1.14
N ASP A 47 3.10 -10.34 -0.43
CA ASP A 47 1.84 -11.11 -0.40
C ASP A 47 0.70 -10.33 0.29
N GLU A 48 1.03 -9.58 1.33
CA GLU A 48 0.07 -8.70 2.00
C GLU A 48 -0.35 -7.54 1.10
N ALA A 49 0.58 -6.95 0.35
CA ALA A 49 0.28 -5.87 -0.59
C ALA A 49 -0.62 -6.35 -1.73
N VAL A 50 -0.38 -7.56 -2.26
CA VAL A 50 -1.25 -8.19 -3.26
C VAL A 50 -2.64 -8.43 -2.68
N THR A 51 -2.71 -9.06 -1.50
CA THR A 51 -3.99 -9.32 -0.82
C THR A 51 -4.76 -8.02 -0.59
N LEU A 52 -4.08 -7.00 -0.05
CA LEU A 52 -4.65 -5.67 0.19
C LEU A 52 -5.16 -5.03 -1.11
N ALA A 53 -4.39 -5.11 -2.19
CA ALA A 53 -4.75 -4.57 -3.50
C ALA A 53 -6.03 -5.22 -4.04
N TYR A 54 -6.12 -6.55 -4.01
CA TYR A 54 -7.35 -7.23 -4.39
C TYR A 54 -8.51 -6.83 -3.47
N THR A 55 -8.40 -7.01 -2.15
CA THR A 55 -9.50 -6.73 -1.21
C THR A 55 -10.03 -5.30 -1.33
N ARG A 56 -9.14 -4.30 -1.40
CA ARG A 56 -9.56 -2.89 -1.44
C ARG A 56 -10.13 -2.51 -2.80
N CYS A 57 -9.50 -2.90 -3.90
CA CYS A 57 -9.97 -2.53 -5.23
C CYS A 57 -11.24 -3.31 -5.63
N THR A 58 -11.40 -4.56 -5.18
CA THR A 58 -12.59 -5.36 -5.49
C THR A 58 -13.85 -4.98 -4.72
N THR A 59 -13.74 -4.05 -3.77
CA THR A 59 -14.90 -3.51 -3.06
C THR A 59 -15.82 -2.72 -4.00
N CYS A 60 -15.26 -2.05 -5.02
CA CYS A 60 -16.03 -1.20 -5.93
C CYS A 60 -16.19 -1.81 -7.32
N HIS A 61 -15.21 -2.57 -7.80
CA HIS A 61 -15.18 -3.12 -9.16
C HIS A 61 -14.63 -4.54 -9.19
N PRO A 62 -15.08 -5.41 -10.10
CA PRO A 62 -14.47 -6.71 -10.28
C PRO A 62 -12.99 -6.62 -10.69
N ALA A 63 -12.22 -7.65 -10.34
CA ALA A 63 -10.77 -7.70 -10.55
C ALA A 63 -10.34 -7.51 -12.01
N ASP A 64 -11.18 -7.93 -12.96
CA ASP A 64 -10.94 -7.84 -14.39
C ASP A 64 -10.72 -6.40 -14.89
N LYS A 65 -11.31 -5.41 -14.21
CA LYS A 65 -11.08 -4.00 -14.57
C LYS A 65 -9.62 -3.60 -14.34
N MET A 66 -9.05 -4.02 -13.21
CA MET A 66 -7.65 -3.72 -12.88
C MET A 66 -6.68 -4.45 -13.81
N LEU A 67 -7.03 -5.68 -14.23
CA LEU A 67 -6.22 -6.47 -15.16
C LEU A 67 -6.11 -5.85 -16.56
N LYS A 68 -7.09 -5.01 -16.94
CA LYS A 68 -7.13 -4.30 -18.23
C LYS A 68 -6.32 -3.01 -18.22
N TYR A 69 -5.87 -2.53 -17.06
CA TYR A 69 -5.03 -1.34 -16.95
C TYR A 69 -3.57 -1.69 -17.24
N CYS A 70 -3.29 -2.14 -18.47
CA CYS A 70 -1.92 -2.09 -18.95
C CYS A 70 -1.49 -0.62 -19.06
N SER A 71 -0.19 -0.41 -19.09
CA SER A 71 0.48 0.88 -19.28
C SER A 71 0.01 1.71 -20.48
N ARG A 72 -0.57 1.10 -21.52
CA ARG A 72 -1.06 1.82 -22.72
C ARG A 72 -2.52 2.24 -22.63
N CYS A 73 -3.33 1.48 -21.91
CA CYS A 73 -4.79 1.61 -21.95
C CYS A 73 -5.38 2.17 -20.65
N GLY A 74 -4.66 2.04 -19.53
CA GLY A 74 -5.10 2.51 -18.23
C GLY A 74 -4.37 3.78 -17.77
N PRO A 75 -5.00 4.58 -16.89
CA PRO A 75 -4.25 5.57 -16.11
C PRO A 75 -3.20 4.87 -15.22
N PRO A 76 -2.13 5.56 -14.80
CA PRO A 76 -1.09 4.96 -13.98
C PRO A 76 -1.67 4.66 -12.60
N PHE A 77 -1.28 3.54 -11.96
CA PHE A 77 -1.92 3.14 -10.71
C PHE A 77 -1.69 4.12 -9.56
N VAL A 78 -0.60 4.91 -9.58
CA VAL A 78 -0.44 6.04 -8.64
C VAL A 78 -1.64 7.00 -8.69
N VAL A 79 -2.21 7.27 -9.88
CA VAL A 79 -3.36 8.17 -10.04
C VAL A 79 -4.67 7.45 -9.65
N VAL A 80 -4.77 6.16 -9.96
CA VAL A 80 -5.92 5.34 -9.56
C VAL A 80 -6.03 5.28 -8.04
N THR A 81 -4.94 4.96 -7.33
CA THR A 81 -4.94 4.87 -5.87
C THR A 81 -5.16 6.23 -5.21
N HIS A 82 -4.59 7.31 -5.76
CA HIS A 82 -4.91 8.67 -5.33
C HIS A 82 -6.41 8.97 -5.43
N SER A 83 -7.03 8.64 -6.57
CA SER A 83 -8.46 8.85 -6.82
C SER A 83 -9.32 8.03 -5.86
N MET A 84 -8.92 6.79 -5.54
CA MET A 84 -9.61 5.96 -4.55
C MET A 84 -9.54 6.57 -3.15
N LYS A 85 -8.37 7.07 -2.74
CA LYS A 85 -8.17 7.76 -1.46
C LYS A 85 -9.10 8.98 -1.37
N LYS A 86 -9.12 9.83 -2.40
CA LYS A 86 -10.02 10.99 -2.49
C LYS A 86 -11.50 10.62 -2.54
N TYR A 87 -11.86 9.54 -3.23
CA TYR A 87 -13.23 9.05 -3.24
C TYR A 87 -13.71 8.67 -1.84
N THR A 88 -12.92 7.89 -1.08
CA THR A 88 -13.30 7.52 0.29
C THR A 88 -13.42 8.72 1.21
N GLU A 89 -12.53 9.71 1.07
CA GLU A 89 -12.60 10.98 1.80
C GLU A 89 -13.92 11.71 1.52
N LEU A 90 -14.26 11.90 0.25
CA LEU A 90 -15.49 12.60 -0.17
C LEU A 90 -16.76 11.85 0.24
N MET A 91 -16.76 10.51 0.14
CA MET A 91 -17.92 9.72 0.53
C MET A 91 -18.15 9.76 2.05
N ASN A 92 -17.08 9.77 2.85
CA ASN A 92 -17.19 9.93 4.30
C ASN A 92 -17.69 11.32 4.69
N GLN A 93 -17.27 12.37 3.98
CA GLN A 93 -17.82 13.72 4.18
C GLN A 93 -19.32 13.80 3.89
N LYS A 94 -19.85 12.91 3.04
CA LYS A 94 -21.28 12.79 2.73
C LYS A 94 -22.05 11.85 3.67
N GLY A 95 -21.44 11.42 4.78
CA GLY A 95 -22.06 10.50 5.74
C GLY A 95 -21.85 9.02 5.44
N GLY A 96 -20.98 8.68 4.48
CA GLY A 96 -20.52 7.31 4.26
C GLY A 96 -19.65 6.79 5.41
N ASN A 97 -19.50 5.47 5.49
CA ASN A 97 -18.65 4.80 6.48
C ASN A 97 -17.62 3.90 5.79
N PHE A 98 -16.75 4.50 4.99
CA PHE A 98 -15.65 3.82 4.31
C PHE A 98 -14.38 3.95 5.14
N LYS A 99 -13.63 2.86 5.31
CA LYS A 99 -12.26 2.94 5.86
C LYS A 99 -11.42 3.81 4.91
N PRO A 100 -10.82 4.93 5.36
CA PRO A 100 -9.90 5.72 4.55
C PRO A 100 -8.69 4.91 4.12
N PHE A 101 -8.05 5.31 3.03
CA PHE A 101 -6.74 4.77 2.64
C PHE A 101 -5.64 5.55 3.36
N SER A 102 -4.72 4.85 4.00
CA SER A 102 -3.47 5.47 4.45
C SER A 102 -2.48 5.60 3.30
N ASP A 103 -1.46 6.44 3.50
CA ASP A 103 -0.33 6.56 2.57
C ASP A 103 0.39 5.22 2.37
N ALA A 104 0.56 4.44 3.45
CA ALA A 104 1.20 3.13 3.39
C ALA A 104 0.38 2.12 2.58
N GLU A 105 -0.94 2.08 2.79
CA GLU A 105 -1.85 1.25 1.98
C GLU A 105 -1.81 1.67 0.51
N ALA A 106 -1.90 2.98 0.22
CA ALA A 106 -1.91 3.50 -1.15
C ALA A 106 -0.62 3.12 -1.89
N VAL A 107 0.54 3.31 -1.26
CA VAL A 107 1.85 2.95 -1.82
C VAL A 107 1.97 1.44 -2.05
N ALA A 108 1.54 0.61 -1.09
CA ALA A 108 1.60 -0.84 -1.23
C ALA A 108 0.69 -1.35 -2.36
N ILE A 109 -0.53 -0.84 -2.45
CA ILE A 109 -1.50 -1.20 -3.49
C ILE A 109 -0.98 -0.81 -4.88
N THR A 110 -0.43 0.40 -5.01
CA THR A 110 0.13 0.85 -6.29
C THR A 110 1.27 -0.06 -6.75
N GLN A 111 2.23 -0.35 -5.88
CA GLN A 111 3.35 -1.23 -6.21
C GLN A 111 2.88 -2.65 -6.58
N ALA A 112 1.89 -3.19 -5.87
CA ALA A 112 1.33 -4.51 -6.15
C ALA A 112 0.71 -4.57 -7.56
N TRP A 113 -0.15 -3.60 -7.90
CA TRP A 113 -0.75 -3.56 -9.23
C TRP A 113 0.30 -3.30 -10.30
N ASN A 114 1.18 -2.31 -10.14
CA ASN A 114 2.26 -2.08 -11.11
C ASN A 114 3.09 -3.34 -11.38
N GLY A 115 3.44 -4.07 -10.32
CA GLY A 115 4.16 -5.34 -10.43
C GLY A 115 3.38 -6.40 -11.19
N LEU A 116 2.08 -6.55 -10.93
CA LEU A 116 1.23 -7.60 -11.50
C LEU A 116 0.75 -7.34 -12.95
N VAL A 117 0.50 -6.08 -13.32
CA VAL A 117 -0.02 -5.71 -14.66
C VAL A 117 0.97 -4.94 -15.53
N GLY A 118 2.09 -4.44 -14.99
CA GLY A 118 3.13 -3.76 -15.77
C GLY A 118 2.78 -2.33 -16.19
N ASN A 119 1.92 -1.64 -15.43
CA ASN A 119 1.50 -0.27 -15.68
C ASN A 119 2.47 0.75 -15.04
N TRP A 120 3.71 0.74 -15.51
CA TRP A 120 4.75 1.60 -14.96
C TRP A 120 4.61 3.06 -15.40
N GLU A 121 5.01 3.97 -14.52
CA GLU A 121 4.89 5.43 -14.71
C GLU A 121 5.90 6.14 -15.64
N PRO A 122 7.04 5.59 -16.13
CA PRO A 122 8.07 6.41 -16.77
C PRO A 122 7.64 7.05 -18.10
N ASP A 123 6.58 6.54 -18.74
CA ASP A 123 6.01 7.14 -19.95
C ASP A 123 5.07 8.34 -19.64
N TRP A 124 4.75 8.57 -18.37
CA TRP A 124 3.89 9.66 -17.95
C TRP A 124 4.72 10.90 -17.61
N GLY A 125 4.35 12.04 -18.20
CA GLY A 125 4.98 13.31 -17.90
C GLY A 125 4.87 13.64 -16.40
N SER A 126 6.01 13.89 -15.75
CA SER A 126 6.07 14.19 -14.32
C SER A 126 5.18 15.37 -13.91
N LYS A 127 5.05 16.38 -14.78
CA LYS A 127 4.15 17.53 -14.58
C LYS A 127 2.68 17.10 -14.48
N ASP A 128 2.24 16.18 -15.34
CA ASP A 128 0.87 15.71 -15.38
C ASP A 128 0.56 14.81 -14.19
N LEU A 129 1.50 13.92 -13.82
CA LEU A 129 1.41 13.14 -12.59
C LEU A 129 1.26 14.03 -11.36
N ASN A 130 2.13 15.03 -11.19
CA ASN A 130 2.05 15.95 -10.04
C ASN A 130 0.72 16.71 -10.00
N LYS A 131 0.20 17.12 -11.16
CA LYS A 131 -1.12 17.77 -11.26
C LYS A 131 -2.25 16.83 -10.81
N LEU A 132 -2.22 15.58 -11.26
CA LEU A 132 -3.25 14.58 -10.96
C LEU A 132 -3.19 14.11 -9.49
N LEU A 133 -1.99 14.06 -8.90
CA LEU A 133 -1.79 13.63 -7.52
C LEU A 133 -2.08 14.72 -6.48
N GLN A 134 -2.29 15.97 -6.91
CA GLN A 134 -2.75 17.08 -6.05
C GLN A 134 -1.96 17.22 -4.73
N GLY A 135 -0.63 17.02 -4.79
CA GLY A 135 0.24 17.13 -3.62
C GLY A 135 0.29 15.90 -2.71
N ASP A 136 -0.26 14.75 -3.10
CA ASP A 136 -0.15 13.48 -2.38
C ASP A 136 1.33 13.02 -2.33
N GLN A 137 2.03 13.45 -1.28
CA GLN A 137 3.48 13.30 -1.18
C GLN A 137 3.94 11.84 -1.17
N ALA A 138 3.12 10.92 -0.64
CA ALA A 138 3.48 9.51 -0.61
C ALA A 138 3.51 8.91 -2.02
N LEU A 139 2.48 9.21 -2.83
CA LEU A 139 2.38 8.72 -4.19
C LEU A 139 3.30 9.48 -5.16
N ILE A 140 3.54 10.77 -4.93
CA ILE A 140 4.54 11.55 -5.67
C ILE A 140 5.94 10.99 -5.43
N ARG A 141 6.31 10.71 -4.18
CA ARG A 141 7.59 10.08 -3.86
C ARG A 141 7.70 8.73 -4.57
N LEU A 142 6.67 7.88 -4.48
CA LEU A 142 6.66 6.58 -5.16
C LEU A 142 6.87 6.72 -6.67
N ALA A 143 6.15 7.63 -7.32
CA ALA A 143 6.27 7.87 -8.76
C ALA A 143 7.70 8.30 -9.17
N ASN A 144 8.38 9.05 -8.31
CA ASN A 144 9.76 9.49 -8.52
C ASN A 144 10.81 8.44 -8.10
N THR A 145 10.43 7.43 -7.32
CA THR A 145 11.33 6.33 -6.92
C THR A 145 11.55 5.39 -8.11
N PRO A 146 12.79 5.06 -8.48
CA PRO A 146 13.10 4.05 -9.49
C PRO A 146 12.47 2.68 -9.19
N VAL A 147 12.05 1.93 -10.20
CA VAL A 147 11.31 0.65 -10.01
C VAL A 147 12.12 -0.39 -9.24
N ASN A 148 13.44 -0.43 -9.42
CA ASN A 148 14.37 -1.30 -8.66
C ASN A 148 14.47 -0.95 -7.17
N GLU A 149 14.08 0.26 -6.77
CA GLU A 149 14.02 0.71 -5.37
C GLU A 149 12.62 0.54 -4.76
N ARG A 150 11.64 0.06 -5.53
CA ARG A 150 10.27 -0.21 -5.08
C ARG A 150 10.13 -1.68 -4.66
N PRO A 151 10.20 -2.03 -3.36
CA PRO A 151 10.42 -3.41 -2.92
C PRO A 151 9.33 -4.39 -3.35
N ILE A 152 8.05 -3.99 -3.29
CA ILE A 152 6.91 -4.84 -3.66
C ILE A 152 6.86 -4.99 -5.18
N GLU A 153 6.98 -3.88 -5.90
CA GLU A 153 6.90 -3.83 -7.36
C GLU A 153 8.04 -4.63 -7.99
N TRP A 154 9.26 -4.44 -7.49
CA TRP A 154 10.46 -5.16 -7.94
C TRP A 154 10.37 -6.65 -7.67
N ALA A 155 9.86 -7.07 -6.51
CA ALA A 155 9.63 -8.48 -6.19
C ALA A 155 8.62 -9.14 -7.13
N LEU A 156 7.65 -8.36 -7.64
CA LEU A 156 6.60 -8.83 -8.55
C LEU A 156 6.93 -8.65 -10.04
N LYS A 157 8.09 -8.08 -10.39
CA LYS A 157 8.41 -7.72 -11.78
C LYS A 157 8.37 -8.89 -12.77
N THR A 158 8.62 -10.13 -12.33
CA THR A 158 8.55 -11.34 -13.16
C THR A 158 7.24 -12.12 -12.97
N LYS A 159 6.35 -11.64 -12.11
CA LYS A 159 5.02 -12.19 -11.88
C LYS A 159 4.01 -11.45 -12.74
N GLN A 160 2.86 -12.09 -12.92
CA GLN A 160 1.72 -11.56 -13.66
C GLN A 160 0.44 -12.09 -13.04
N ALA A 161 -0.56 -11.21 -12.88
CA ALA A 161 -1.88 -11.67 -12.46
C ALA A 161 -2.54 -12.48 -13.59
N PRO A 162 -3.25 -13.59 -13.29
CA PRO A 162 -3.97 -14.34 -14.31
C PRO A 162 -4.94 -13.45 -15.10
N GLY A 163 -4.80 -13.41 -16.42
CA GLY A 163 -5.63 -12.56 -17.30
C GLY A 163 -5.15 -11.11 -17.46
N ALA A 164 -4.07 -10.70 -16.79
CA ALA A 164 -3.40 -9.44 -17.13
C ALA A 164 -2.74 -9.55 -18.51
N MET A 165 -2.70 -8.46 -19.27
CA MET A 165 -1.81 -8.32 -20.43
C MET A 165 -0.62 -7.46 -20.01
N LYS A 166 0.39 -8.08 -19.43
CA LYS A 166 1.62 -7.39 -19.04
C LYS A 166 2.51 -7.22 -20.26
N GLU A 167 2.84 -5.98 -20.57
CA GLU A 167 3.79 -5.69 -21.63
C GLU A 167 5.19 -6.12 -21.20
N ASP A 168 5.90 -6.83 -22.09
CA ASP A 168 7.32 -7.18 -21.89
C ASP A 168 8.18 -5.93 -22.07
N ARG A 169 8.09 -5.01 -21.11
CA ARG A 169 8.86 -3.78 -21.07
C ARG A 169 10.14 -4.03 -20.30
N LYS A 170 11.27 -3.67 -20.92
CA LYS A 170 12.56 -3.61 -20.23
C LYS A 170 12.46 -2.52 -19.18
N ILE A 171 12.40 -2.91 -17.92
CA ILE A 171 12.58 -2.00 -16.79
C ILE A 171 14.05 -1.58 -16.83
N ILE A 172 14.32 -0.40 -17.37
CA ILE A 172 15.67 0.17 -17.39
C ILE A 172 15.91 0.74 -15.98
N PRO A 173 16.97 0.31 -15.28
CA PRO A 173 17.31 0.79 -13.95
C PRO A 173 17.68 2.28 -13.94
#